data_AF-A0ABD7NAZ4-F1
#
_entry.id   AF-A0ABD7NAZ4-F1
#
_cell.length_a   1.000
_cell.length_b   1.000
_cell.length_c   1.000
_cell.angle_alpha   90.00
_cell.angle_beta   90.00
_cell.angle_gamma   90.00
#
_symmetry.space_group_name_H-M   'P 1'
#
loop_
_entity.id
_entity.type
_entity.pdbx_description
1 polymer ?
#
loop_
_entity_poly.entity_id
_entity_poly.type
_entity_poly.pdbx_seq_one_letter_code
_entity_poly.pdbx_strand_id
1 'polypeptide(L)'
;MKHKHLDCLMQDLHNISQMIADDILQRSEAAREVQEVLDTMRMTLLNRKCPSSRLAEYAVCLLRAERYRQVRIYGKSLREVRDLSLWITGLKAFRRRLEKTEETWRYRQWEASRAAYSLAGLFILPAYLIFSLAVGVGCDLRISSVILGGYLVCLTGVAVRAKDCVAIYWSLYSFIPLVMLN
;
A
#
# COMPACT_ATOMS: atom_id res chain seq x y z
N MET A 1 17.12 13.79 4.89
CA MET A 1 15.84 13.90 4.13
C MET A 1 14.84 12.76 4.35
N LYS A 2 15.22 11.59 4.89
CA LYS A 2 14.41 10.34 4.85
C LYS A 2 13.10 10.29 5.67
N HIS A 3 12.80 11.27 6.54
CA HIS A 3 11.61 11.26 7.41
C HIS A 3 10.70 12.49 7.33
N LYS A 4 11.11 13.55 6.61
CA LYS A 4 10.35 14.81 6.51
C LYS A 4 8.89 14.62 6.10
N HIS A 5 8.60 13.66 5.22
CA HIS A 5 7.23 13.37 4.78
C HIS A 5 6.35 12.75 5.88
N LEU A 6 6.90 11.87 6.72
CA LEU A 6 6.17 11.30 7.84
C LEU A 6 5.93 12.34 8.93
N ASP A 7 6.90 13.22 9.16
CA ASP A 7 6.78 14.32 10.12
C ASP A 7 5.68 15.31 9.69
N CYS A 8 5.62 15.64 8.39
CA CYS A 8 4.51 16.45 7.85
C CYS A 8 3.14 15.77 8.00
N LEU A 9 3.05 14.47 7.74
CA LEU A 9 1.80 13.70 7.94
C LEU A 9 1.40 13.66 9.42
N MET A 10 2.37 13.53 10.32
CA MET A 10 2.12 13.55 11.76
C MET A 10 1.58 14.90 12.22
N GLN A 11 2.10 15.99 11.66
CA GLN A 11 1.62 17.34 11.96
C GLN A 11 0.22 17.61 11.37
N ASP A 12 -0.05 17.16 10.13
CA ASP A 12 -1.40 17.23 9.54
C ASP A 12 -2.42 16.46 10.38
N LEU A 13 -2.06 15.25 10.82
CA LEU A 13 -2.93 14.41 11.65
C LEU A 13 -3.15 15.03 13.04
N HIS A 14 -2.12 15.64 13.62
CA HIS A 14 -2.24 16.36 14.88
C HIS A 14 -3.21 17.54 14.77
N ASN A 15 -3.09 18.35 13.72
CA ASN A 15 -4.00 19.48 13.47
C ASN A 15 -5.45 19.00 13.31
N ILE A 16 -5.67 17.92 12.55
CA ILE A 16 -7.01 17.33 12.37
C ILE A 16 -7.55 16.79 13.69
N SER A 17 -6.74 16.08 14.47
CA SER A 17 -7.15 15.56 15.78
C SER A 17 -7.46 16.67 16.78
N GLN A 18 -6.72 17.78 16.77
CA GLN A 18 -7.03 18.95 17.62
C GLN A 18 -8.34 19.61 17.19
N MET A 19 -8.55 19.81 15.89
CA MET A 19 -9.84 20.31 15.36
C MET A 19 -11.01 19.42 15.79
N ILE A 20 -10.79 18.11 15.90
CA ILE A 20 -11.80 17.14 16.33
C ILE A 20 -12.04 17.16 17.84
N ALA A 21 -10.97 17.31 18.62
CA ALA A 21 -11.01 17.27 20.08
C ALA A 21 -11.61 18.54 20.71
N ASP A 22 -11.46 19.70 20.05
CA ASP A 22 -11.93 20.98 20.56
C ASP A 22 -13.46 21.19 20.43
N ASP A 23 -14.18 20.27 19.79
CA ASP A 23 -15.59 20.45 19.44
C ASP A 23 -16.55 19.51 20.19
N ILE A 24 -17.78 19.98 20.41
CA ILE A 24 -18.81 19.40 21.30
C ILE A 24 -19.31 18.02 20.80
N LEU A 25 -18.93 17.62 19.59
CA LEU A 25 -19.24 16.34 18.94
C LEU A 25 -18.58 15.12 19.60
N GLN A 26 -17.70 15.27 20.61
CA GLN A 26 -17.23 14.18 21.48
C GLN A 26 -18.35 13.33 22.11
N ARG A 27 -19.58 13.84 22.14
CA ARG A 27 -20.77 13.11 22.59
C ARG A 27 -21.34 12.11 21.58
N SER A 28 -20.93 12.18 20.32
CA SER A 28 -21.35 11.22 19.28
C SER A 28 -20.43 10.00 19.25
N GLU A 29 -21.02 8.80 19.15
CA GLU A 29 -20.28 7.54 19.06
C GLU A 29 -19.32 7.54 17.86
N ALA A 30 -19.74 8.07 16.72
CA ALA A 30 -18.92 8.17 15.52
C ALA A 30 -17.72 9.11 15.65
N ALA A 31 -17.78 10.17 16.46
CA ALA A 31 -16.60 10.99 16.73
C ALA A 31 -15.57 10.23 17.57
N ARG A 32 -16.01 9.36 18.49
CA ARG A 32 -15.12 8.47 19.25
C ARG A 32 -14.45 7.44 18.34
N GLU A 33 -15.22 6.78 17.48
CA GLU A 33 -14.66 5.84 16.50
C GLU A 33 -13.65 6.52 15.56
N VAL A 34 -13.95 7.73 15.09
CA VAL A 34 -13.01 8.51 14.26
C VAL A 34 -11.74 8.86 15.03
N GLN A 35 -11.86 9.21 16.32
CA GLN A 35 -10.71 9.51 17.17
C GLN A 35 -9.84 8.26 17.41
N GLU A 36 -10.44 7.09 17.65
CA GLU A 36 -9.72 5.82 17.77
C GLU A 36 -8.95 5.46 16.48
N VAL A 37 -9.58 5.69 15.33
CA VAL A 37 -8.94 5.49 14.02
C VAL A 37 -7.77 6.45 13.82
N LEU A 38 -7.92 7.72 14.21
CA LEU A 38 -6.85 8.72 14.18
C LEU A 38 -5.71 8.39 15.13
N ASP A 39 -6.00 7.91 16.34
CA ASP A 39 -5.00 7.48 17.30
C ASP A 39 -4.25 6.24 16.80
N THR A 40 -4.95 5.31 16.16
CA THR A 40 -4.33 4.17 15.50
C THR A 40 -3.35 4.62 14.42
N MET A 41 -3.76 5.56 13.56
CA MET A 41 -2.87 6.14 12.55
C MET A 41 -1.68 6.85 13.19
N ARG A 42 -1.90 7.61 14.26
CA ARG A 42 -0.84 8.30 15.01
C ARG A 42 0.19 7.30 15.54
N MET A 43 -0.26 6.21 16.15
CA MET A 43 0.62 5.15 16.65
C MET A 43 1.41 4.48 15.52
N THR A 44 0.80 4.25 14.35
CA THR A 44 1.54 3.71 13.20
C THR A 44 2.61 4.68 12.66
N LEU A 45 2.30 5.98 12.62
CA LEU A 45 3.24 7.02 12.22
C LEU A 45 4.40 7.17 13.22
N LEU A 46 4.11 7.08 14.53
CA LEU A 46 5.13 7.06 15.59
C LEU A 46 6.06 5.86 15.44
N ASN A 47 5.52 4.70 15.05
CA ASN A 47 6.29 3.50 14.71
C ASN A 47 7.03 3.61 13.37
N ARG A 48 7.06 4.80 12.74
CA ARG A 48 7.70 5.11 11.45
C ARG A 48 7.17 4.27 10.29
N LYS A 49 5.94 3.78 10.40
CA LYS A 49 5.21 3.08 9.34
C LYS A 49 4.18 4.03 8.73
N CYS A 50 3.89 3.85 7.45
CA CYS A 50 2.82 4.59 6.80
C CYS A 50 1.49 3.89 7.11
N PRO A 51 0.48 4.57 7.69
CA PRO A 51 -0.85 4.01 7.80
C PRO A 51 -1.45 3.81 6.40
N SER A 52 -2.35 2.84 6.28
CA SER A 52 -3.07 2.62 5.03
C SER A 52 -4.05 3.75 4.78
N SER A 53 -4.08 4.26 3.55
CA SER A 53 -5.06 5.26 3.10
C SER A 53 -6.52 4.81 3.31
N ARG A 54 -6.77 3.50 3.31
CA ARG A 54 -8.09 2.90 3.58
C ARG A 54 -8.65 3.23 4.96
N LEU A 55 -7.79 3.32 5.99
CA LEU A 55 -8.23 3.71 7.33
C LEU A 55 -8.72 5.17 7.34
N ALA A 56 -8.07 6.05 6.56
CA ALA A 56 -8.48 7.46 6.46
C ALA A 56 -9.78 7.59 5.67
N GLU A 57 -9.96 6.76 4.64
CA GLU A 57 -11.25 6.65 3.94
C GLU A 57 -12.37 6.17 4.87
N TYR A 58 -12.12 5.20 5.73
CA TYR A 58 -13.08 4.74 6.73
C TYR A 58 -13.52 5.87 7.67
N ALA A 59 -12.57 6.63 8.23
CA ALA A 59 -12.89 7.80 9.07
C ALA A 59 -13.72 8.87 8.31
N VAL A 60 -13.41 9.11 7.03
CA VAL A 60 -14.22 10.01 6.18
C VAL A 60 -15.64 9.50 5.99
N CYS A 61 -15.81 8.18 5.83
CA CYS A 61 -17.14 7.56 5.69
C CYS A 61 -17.97 7.69 6.97
N LEU A 62 -17.37 7.48 8.14
CA LEU A 62 -18.03 7.69 9.43
C LEU A 62 -18.51 9.13 9.61
N LEU A 63 -17.65 10.12 9.37
CA LEU A 63 -18.04 11.53 9.46
C LEU A 63 -19.10 11.92 8.44
N ARG A 64 -19.07 11.32 7.24
CA ARG A 64 -20.13 11.54 6.24
C ARG A 64 -21.47 10.99 6.73
N ALA A 65 -21.48 9.79 7.29
CA ALA A 65 -22.70 9.18 7.82
C ALA A 65 -23.33 10.06 8.91
N GLU A 66 -22.52 10.57 9.84
CA GLU A 66 -23.01 11.50 10.87
C GLU A 66 -23.49 12.82 10.30
N ARG A 67 -22.79 13.38 9.32
CA ARG A 67 -23.25 14.58 8.64
C ARG A 67 -24.62 14.38 8.00
N TYR A 68 -24.85 13.25 7.33
CA TYR A 68 -26.17 12.95 6.76
C TYR A 68 -27.25 12.82 7.83
N ARG A 69 -26.92 12.20 8.97
CA ARG A 69 -27.82 12.07 10.13
C ARG A 69 -28.20 13.44 10.69
N GLN A 70 -27.21 14.29 10.97
CA GLN A 70 -27.40 15.64 11.48
C GLN A 70 -28.22 16.53 10.54
N VAL A 71 -27.92 16.51 9.23
CA VAL A 71 -28.68 17.25 8.22
C VAL A 71 -30.14 16.78 8.15
N ARG A 72 -30.40 15.49 8.34
CA ARG A 72 -31.76 14.93 8.32
C ARG A 72 -32.60 15.38 9.52
N ILE A 73 -31.99 15.46 10.71
CA ILE A 73 -32.70 15.81 11.95
C ILE A 73 -32.89 17.32 12.08
N TYR A 74 -31.83 18.10 11.82
CA TYR A 74 -31.81 19.52 12.16
C TYR A 74 -31.69 20.47 10.96
N GLY A 75 -31.59 19.94 9.74
CA GLY A 75 -31.41 20.74 8.53
C GLY A 75 -29.96 21.18 8.29
N LYS A 76 -29.73 21.93 7.19
CA LYS A 76 -28.38 22.28 6.69
C LYS A 76 -27.72 23.46 7.41
N SER A 77 -28.45 24.25 8.19
CA SER A 77 -28.00 25.55 8.70
C SER A 77 -27.22 25.49 10.01
N LEU A 78 -27.07 24.31 10.63
CA LEU A 78 -26.32 24.19 11.87
C LEU A 78 -24.81 24.36 11.65
N ARG A 79 -24.20 25.12 12.56
CA ARG A 79 -22.74 25.32 12.64
C ARG A 79 -22.00 23.97 12.69
N GLU A 80 -22.53 23.01 13.44
CA GLU A 80 -22.01 21.64 13.55
C GLU A 80 -21.89 20.93 12.19
N VAL A 81 -22.88 21.08 11.29
CA VAL A 81 -22.85 20.48 9.95
C VAL A 81 -21.75 21.11 9.07
N ARG A 82 -21.47 22.39 9.28
CA ARG A 82 -20.40 23.11 8.59
C ARG A 82 -19.03 22.66 9.11
N ASP A 83 -18.88 22.48 10.41
CA ASP A 83 -17.62 22.03 11.03
C ASP A 83 -17.30 20.58 10.62
N LEU A 84 -18.29 19.68 10.64
CA LEU A 84 -18.20 18.32 10.05
C LEU A 84 -17.73 18.33 8.60
N SER A 85 -18.21 19.29 7.80
CA SER A 85 -17.80 19.39 6.40
C SER A 85 -16.33 19.78 6.24
N LEU A 86 -15.83 20.64 7.14
CA LEU A 86 -14.45 21.09 7.19
C LEU A 86 -13.51 19.93 7.58
N TRP A 87 -13.94 19.11 8.54
CA TRP A 87 -13.19 17.94 8.98
C TRP A 87 -13.11 16.87 7.89
N ILE A 88 -14.23 16.60 7.21
CA ILE A 88 -14.27 15.70 6.05
C ILE A 88 -13.30 16.18 4.96
N THR A 89 -13.23 17.50 4.71
CA THR A 89 -12.26 18.03 3.73
C THR A 89 -10.81 17.90 4.19
N GLY A 90 -10.52 18.14 5.47
CA GLY A 90 -9.19 17.95 6.05
C GLY A 90 -8.72 16.50 5.96
N LEU A 91 -9.55 15.56 6.39
CA LEU A 91 -9.28 14.12 6.31
C LEU A 91 -9.13 13.63 4.87
N LYS A 92 -9.90 14.15 3.92
CA LYS A 92 -9.69 13.86 2.49
C LYS A 92 -8.35 14.37 1.96
N ALA A 93 -7.95 15.57 2.35
CA ALA A 93 -6.66 16.12 1.96
C ALA A 93 -5.52 15.28 2.56
N PHE A 94 -5.64 14.90 3.83
CA PHE A 94 -4.71 14.00 4.50
C PHE A 94 -4.65 12.62 3.83
N ARG A 95 -5.80 12.01 3.51
CA ARG A 95 -5.88 10.75 2.76
C ARG A 95 -5.12 10.83 1.44
N ARG A 96 -5.29 11.91 0.65
CA ARG A 96 -4.58 12.06 -0.63
C ARG A 96 -3.06 12.13 -0.45
N ARG A 97 -2.60 12.78 0.64
CA ARG A 97 -1.17 12.81 0.98
C ARG A 97 -0.65 11.43 1.41
N LEU A 98 -1.46 10.68 2.17
CA LEU A 98 -1.17 9.29 2.51
C LEU A 98 -1.08 8.41 1.28
N GLU A 99 -2.06 8.47 0.38
CA GLU A 99 -2.09 7.70 -0.86
C GLU A 99 -0.84 7.93 -1.71
N LYS A 100 -0.45 9.19 -1.91
CA LYS A 100 0.81 9.54 -2.59
C LYS A 100 2.05 9.00 -1.87
N THR A 101 2.02 8.95 -0.55
CA THR A 101 3.12 8.40 0.25
C THR A 101 3.15 6.87 0.16
N GLU A 102 2.00 6.22 0.15
CA GLU A 102 1.79 4.78 -0.01
C GLU A 102 2.24 4.29 -1.39
N GLU A 103 2.03 5.08 -2.45
CA GLU A 103 2.56 4.80 -3.80
C GLU A 103 4.10 4.81 -3.87
N THR A 104 4.77 5.49 -2.93
CA THR A 104 6.22 5.50 -2.90
C THR A 104 6.74 4.10 -2.57
N TRP A 105 7.66 3.58 -3.38
CA TRP A 105 8.17 2.20 -3.27
C TRP A 105 8.50 1.77 -1.84
N ARG A 106 9.04 2.68 -1.01
CA ARG A 106 9.38 2.41 0.40
C ARG A 106 8.17 2.02 1.25
N TYR A 107 7.05 2.70 1.11
CA TYR A 107 5.85 2.53 1.95
C TYR A 107 4.77 1.68 1.30
N ARG A 108 4.90 1.40 0.00
CA ARG A 108 4.02 0.48 -0.73
C ARG A 108 3.92 -0.86 -0.01
N GLN A 109 2.70 -1.38 0.13
CA GLN A 109 2.48 -2.68 0.74
C GLN A 109 3.06 -3.80 -0.12
N TRP A 110 3.47 -4.89 0.52
CA TRP A 110 3.80 -6.13 -0.18
C TRP A 110 2.49 -6.80 -0.57
N GLU A 111 2.20 -6.87 -1.86
CA GLU A 111 0.97 -7.47 -2.36
C GLU A 111 1.27 -8.85 -2.92
N ALA A 112 0.56 -9.86 -2.42
CA ALA A 112 0.48 -11.16 -3.08
C ALA A 112 -0.56 -11.04 -4.21
N SER A 113 -0.13 -10.57 -5.38
CA SER A 113 -1.04 -10.44 -6.52
C SER A 113 -1.42 -11.82 -7.06
N ARG A 114 -2.71 -12.11 -7.20
CA ARG A 114 -3.18 -13.33 -7.90
C ARG A 114 -2.73 -13.35 -9.37
N ALA A 115 -2.56 -12.18 -9.98
CA ALA A 115 -2.02 -12.06 -11.34
C ALA A 115 -0.51 -12.38 -11.42
N ALA A 116 0.20 -12.39 -10.29
CA ALA A 116 1.61 -12.78 -10.25
C ALA A 116 1.82 -14.25 -10.59
N TYR A 117 0.86 -15.11 -10.22
CA TYR A 117 0.93 -16.54 -10.48
C TYR A 117 0.88 -16.84 -11.99
N SER A 118 0.00 -16.13 -12.72
CA SER A 118 -0.08 -16.26 -14.17
C SER A 118 1.14 -15.66 -14.85
N LEU A 119 1.63 -14.50 -14.39
CA LEU A 119 2.83 -13.87 -14.96
C LEU A 119 4.10 -14.69 -14.72
N ALA A 120 4.28 -15.28 -13.54
CA ALA A 120 5.40 -16.17 -13.26
C ALA A 120 5.41 -17.37 -14.22
N GLY A 121 4.26 -18.04 -14.42
CA GLY A 121 4.15 -19.10 -15.43
C GLY A 121 4.47 -18.61 -16.85
N LEU A 122 3.96 -17.45 -17.23
CA LEU A 122 4.12 -16.89 -18.58
C LEU A 122 5.55 -16.43 -18.89
N PHE A 123 6.32 -16.01 -17.90
CA PHE A 123 7.72 -15.59 -18.09
C PHE A 123 8.74 -16.71 -17.84
N ILE A 124 8.45 -17.63 -16.91
CA ILE A 124 9.39 -18.69 -16.54
C ILE A 124 9.29 -19.87 -17.52
N LEU A 125 8.10 -20.34 -17.86
CA LEU A 125 7.94 -21.52 -18.74
C LEU A 125 8.58 -21.33 -20.12
N PRO A 126 8.39 -20.19 -20.84
CA PRO A 126 9.04 -20.01 -22.13
C PRO A 126 10.57 -19.93 -22.04
N ALA A 127 11.10 -19.35 -20.96
CA ALA A 127 12.54 -19.27 -20.76
C ALA A 127 13.17 -20.66 -20.59
N TYR A 128 12.51 -21.57 -19.87
CA TYR A 128 12.95 -22.96 -19.75
C TYR A 128 12.78 -23.77 -21.04
N LEU A 129 11.73 -23.50 -21.83
CA LEU A 129 11.55 -24.13 -23.14
C LEU A 129 12.67 -23.72 -24.11
N ILE A 130 13.02 -22.43 -24.16
CA ILE A 130 14.13 -21.91 -24.97
C ILE A 130 15.46 -22.51 -24.50
N PHE A 131 15.69 -22.58 -23.19
CA PHE A 131 16.88 -23.23 -22.62
C PHE A 131 16.98 -24.70 -23.04
N SER A 132 15.89 -25.46 -22.92
CA SER A 132 15.86 -26.88 -23.28
C SER A 132 16.10 -27.10 -24.78
N LEU A 133 15.54 -26.23 -25.64
CA LEU A 133 15.80 -26.25 -27.08
C LEU A 133 17.25 -25.91 -27.39
N ALA A 134 17.83 -24.90 -26.74
CA ALA A 134 19.22 -24.51 -26.95
C ALA A 134 20.18 -25.66 -26.61
N VAL A 135 19.98 -26.32 -25.47
CA VAL A 135 20.76 -27.51 -25.09
C VAL A 135 20.52 -28.67 -26.07
N GLY A 136 19.28 -28.89 -26.51
CA GLY A 136 18.92 -29.93 -27.48
C GLY A 136 19.55 -29.76 -28.87
N VAL A 137 19.85 -28.52 -29.28
CA VAL A 137 20.56 -28.20 -30.54
C VAL A 137 22.09 -28.32 -30.38
N GLY A 138 22.58 -28.61 -29.17
CA GLY A 138 24.00 -28.83 -28.89
C GLY A 138 24.76 -27.59 -28.42
N CYS A 139 24.06 -26.53 -27.99
CA CYS A 139 24.72 -25.40 -27.33
C CYS A 139 25.36 -25.82 -25.99
N ASP A 140 26.46 -25.16 -25.63
CA ASP A 140 27.15 -25.40 -24.37
C ASP A 140 26.22 -25.19 -23.16
N LEU A 141 26.11 -26.22 -22.33
CA LEU A 141 25.28 -26.25 -21.13
C LEU A 141 25.68 -25.13 -20.15
N ARG A 142 26.98 -24.83 -20.03
CA ARG A 142 27.45 -23.81 -19.09
C ARG A 142 27.01 -22.42 -19.54
N ILE A 143 27.20 -22.10 -20.81
CA ILE A 143 26.84 -20.78 -21.38
C ILE A 143 25.32 -20.56 -21.30
N SER A 144 24.55 -21.57 -21.69
CA SER A 144 23.09 -21.51 -21.60
C SER A 144 22.59 -21.40 -20.15
N SER A 145 23.26 -22.05 -19.19
CA SER A 145 22.93 -21.93 -17.76
C SER A 145 23.19 -20.52 -17.22
N VAL A 146 24.30 -19.88 -17.63
CA VAL A 146 24.66 -18.53 -17.18
C VAL A 146 23.65 -17.51 -17.71
N ILE A 147 23.24 -17.66 -18.98
CA ILE A 147 22.23 -16.79 -19.60
C ILE A 147 20.87 -16.94 -18.90
N LEU A 148 20.42 -18.17 -18.65
CA LEU A 148 19.15 -18.41 -17.95
C LEU A 148 19.21 -17.89 -16.50
N GLY A 149 20.32 -18.12 -15.80
CA GLY A 149 20.56 -17.59 -14.47
C GLY A 149 20.48 -16.06 -14.43
N GLY A 150 21.14 -15.37 -15.38
CA GLY A 150 21.06 -13.92 -15.51
C GLY A 150 19.64 -13.41 -15.75
N TYR A 151 18.87 -14.09 -16.60
CA TYR A 151 17.44 -13.78 -16.82
C TYR A 151 16.61 -13.89 -15.53
N LEU A 152 16.80 -14.96 -14.76
CA LEU A 152 16.10 -15.15 -13.49
C LEU A 152 16.49 -14.11 -12.43
N VAL A 153 17.76 -13.68 -12.38
CA VAL A 153 18.19 -12.57 -11.50
C VAL A 153 17.46 -11.28 -11.88
N CYS A 154 17.39 -10.97 -13.18
CA CYS A 154 16.67 -9.79 -13.67
C CYS A 154 15.17 -9.85 -13.30
N LEU A 155 14.52 -10.99 -13.49
CA LEU A 155 13.13 -11.20 -13.07
C LEU A 155 12.95 -10.99 -11.56
N THR A 156 13.86 -11.52 -10.75
CA THR A 156 13.85 -11.34 -9.29
C THR A 156 13.95 -9.85 -8.93
N GLY A 157 14.85 -9.10 -9.59
CA GLY A 157 15.00 -7.65 -9.40
C GLY A 157 13.74 -6.86 -9.76
N VAL A 158 13.08 -7.20 -10.88
CA VAL A 158 11.80 -6.61 -11.28
C VAL A 158 10.70 -6.95 -10.26
N ALA A 159 10.64 -8.19 -9.78
CA ALA A 159 9.67 -8.63 -8.78
C ALA A 159 9.86 -7.92 -7.43
N VAL A 160 11.10 -7.71 -6.98
CA VAL A 160 11.43 -6.91 -5.79
C VAL A 160 11.01 -5.46 -5.97
N ARG A 161 11.23 -4.88 -7.16
CA ARG A 161 10.77 -3.53 -7.46
C ARG A 161 9.23 -3.44 -7.48
N ALA A 162 8.55 -4.48 -7.92
CA ALA A 162 7.10 -4.58 -7.88
C ALA A 162 6.55 -4.84 -6.46
N LYS A 163 7.40 -5.28 -5.52
CA LYS A 163 7.01 -5.80 -4.18
C LYS A 163 6.04 -6.98 -4.26
N ASP A 164 6.31 -7.87 -5.21
CA ASP A 164 5.49 -9.05 -5.46
C ASP A 164 6.15 -10.29 -4.86
N CYS A 165 5.62 -10.75 -3.72
CA CYS A 165 6.19 -11.89 -2.99
C CYS A 165 6.14 -13.19 -3.80
N VAL A 166 5.10 -13.36 -4.64
CA VAL A 166 4.89 -14.60 -5.39
C VAL A 166 5.90 -14.68 -6.53
N ALA A 167 6.08 -13.58 -7.27
CA ALA A 167 7.07 -13.53 -8.33
C ALA A 167 8.52 -13.70 -7.80
N ILE A 168 8.83 -13.14 -6.63
CA ILE A 168 10.13 -13.37 -5.97
C ILE A 168 10.31 -14.84 -5.62
N TYR A 169 9.30 -15.47 -5.04
CA TYR A 169 9.36 -16.89 -4.67
C TYR A 169 9.62 -17.77 -5.89
N TRP A 170 8.87 -17.59 -6.98
CA TRP A 170 9.01 -18.42 -8.19
C TRP A 170 10.33 -18.17 -8.93
N SER A 171 10.79 -16.93 -9.01
CA SER A 171 12.09 -16.61 -9.64
C SER A 171 13.25 -17.22 -8.86
N LEU A 172 13.21 -17.18 -7.52
CA LEU A 172 14.22 -17.84 -6.66
C LEU A 172 14.14 -19.37 -6.75
N TYR A 173 12.94 -19.95 -6.71
CA TYR A 173 12.77 -21.40 -6.79
C TYR A 173 13.26 -21.97 -8.12
N SER A 174 13.14 -21.19 -9.20
CA SER A 174 13.67 -21.53 -10.52
C SER A 174 15.20 -21.65 -10.55
N PHE A 175 15.94 -21.09 -9.59
CA PHE A 175 17.38 -21.35 -9.53
C PHE A 175 17.73 -22.79 -9.15
N ILE A 176 16.84 -23.51 -8.45
CA ILE A 176 17.16 -24.85 -7.90
C ILE A 176 17.46 -25.87 -9.03
N PRO A 177 16.63 -26.03 -10.07
CA PRO A 177 16.97 -26.90 -11.20
C PRO A 177 18.26 -26.51 -11.91
N LEU A 178 18.54 -25.21 -11.99
CA LEU A 178 19.73 -24.65 -12.65
C LEU A 178 21.02 -25.00 -11.88
N VAL A 179 20.97 -25.01 -10.55
CA VAL A 179 22.08 -25.43 -9.69
C VAL A 179 22.26 -26.94 -9.73
N MET A 180 21.20 -27.72 -9.89
CA MET A 180 21.28 -29.19 -9.99
C MET A 180 21.82 -29.67 -11.36
N LEU A 181 21.76 -28.81 -12.39
CA LEU A 181 22.21 -29.11 -13.76
C LEU A 181 23.69 -28.77 -14.02
N ASN A 182 24.33 -28.01 -13.13
CA ASN A 182 25.75 -27.63 -13.19
C ASN A 182 26.59 -28.53 -12.27
#